data_AF-A0A6B3IFX8-F1
#
_entry.id   AF-A0A6B3IFX8-F1
#
_cell.length_a   1.000
_cell.length_b   1.000
_cell.length_c   1.000
_cell.angle_alpha   90.00
_cell.angle_beta   90.00
_cell.angle_gamma   90.00
#
_symmetry.space_group_name_H-M   'P 1'
#
loop_
_entity.id
_entity.type
_entity.pdbx_description
1 polymer ?
#
loop_
_entity_poly.entity_id
_entity_poly.type
_entity_poly.pdbx_seq_one_letter_code
_entity_poly.pdbx_strand_id
1 'polypeptide(L)'
;KRIVLAKEKVGFSLHETVLYAGTETSMWYANHIEAVLCTEGEAELTNDETGETHWISPGTMYLLDGHERHTLRPKTDFRCVCVFNPPVTGREDHDENGVYPLLTEEA
;
A
#
# COMPACT_ATOMS: atom_id res chain seq x y z
N LYS A 1 -0.57 3.68 -10.77
CA LYS A 1 -0.79 2.86 -11.99
C LYS A 1 -1.13 1.44 -11.58
N ARG A 2 -2.26 0.90 -12.04
CA ARG A 2 -2.69 -0.49 -11.79
C ARG A 2 -2.21 -1.37 -12.94
N ILE A 3 -1.33 -2.33 -12.66
CA ILE A 3 -0.65 -3.15 -13.68
C ILE A 3 -1.32 -4.53 -13.79
N VAL A 4 -1.55 -5.19 -12.65
CA VAL A 4 -2.30 -6.45 -12.53
C VAL A 4 -3.41 -6.25 -11.51
N LEU A 5 -4.62 -6.72 -11.78
CA LEU A 5 -5.79 -6.64 -10.91
C LEU A 5 -6.38 -8.04 -10.67
N ALA A 6 -7.36 -8.11 -9.78
CA ALA A 6 -8.08 -9.36 -9.48
C ALA A 6 -8.68 -10.03 -10.72
N LYS A 7 -9.09 -9.25 -11.74
CA LYS A 7 -9.72 -9.77 -12.97
C LYS A 7 -8.80 -10.68 -13.80
N GLU A 8 -7.48 -10.54 -13.65
CA GLU A 8 -6.51 -11.42 -14.30
C GLU A 8 -6.44 -12.81 -13.65
N LYS A 9 -7.01 -13.00 -12.44
CA LYS A 9 -7.12 -14.29 -11.74
C LYS A 9 -5.78 -15.00 -11.50
N VAL A 10 -4.71 -14.24 -11.26
CA VAL A 10 -3.34 -14.75 -11.02
C VAL A 10 -2.91 -14.78 -9.55
N GLY A 11 -3.82 -14.45 -8.63
CA GLY A 11 -3.60 -14.58 -7.18
C GLY A 11 -2.96 -13.39 -6.47
N PHE A 12 -2.57 -12.34 -7.19
CA PHE A 12 -2.08 -11.07 -6.62
C PHE A 12 -2.36 -9.91 -7.57
N SER A 13 -2.32 -8.69 -7.03
CA SER A 13 -2.37 -7.46 -7.84
C SER A 13 -1.02 -6.74 -7.75
N LEU A 14 -0.66 -6.01 -8.80
CA LEU A 14 0.61 -5.30 -8.91
C LEU A 14 0.36 -3.87 -9.33
N HIS A 15 0.99 -2.93 -8.64
CA HIS A 15 0.81 -1.50 -8.85
C HIS A 15 2.14 -0.78 -8.81
N GLU A 16 2.22 0.32 -9.52
CA GLU A 16 3.26 1.34 -9.35
C GLU A 16 2.57 2.59 -8.83
N THR A 17 2.94 3.04 -7.62
CA THR A 17 2.29 4.14 -6.92
C THR A 17 3.27 5.29 -6.76
N VAL A 18 2.75 6.52 -6.87
CA VAL A 18 3.49 7.75 -6.60
C VAL A 18 2.77 8.46 -5.46
N LEU A 19 3.49 8.74 -4.38
CA LEU A 19 3.05 9.61 -3.30
C LEU A 19 3.86 10.91 -3.37
N TYR A 20 3.19 12.05 -3.31
CA TYR A 20 3.81 13.34 -3.56
C TYR A 20 4.42 13.94 -2.29
N ALA A 21 5.52 14.67 -2.44
CA ALA A 21 6.21 15.33 -1.33
C ALA A 21 5.27 16.20 -0.49
N GLY A 22 5.37 16.09 0.84
CA GLY A 22 4.60 16.92 1.78
C GLY A 22 3.14 16.48 1.95
N THR A 23 2.71 15.40 1.30
CA THR A 23 1.45 14.74 1.63
C THR A 23 1.60 13.83 2.85
N GLU A 24 0.48 13.48 3.46
CA GLU A 24 0.40 12.44 4.48
C GLU A 24 -0.74 11.51 4.09
N THR A 25 -0.52 10.19 4.15
CA THR A 25 -1.53 9.20 3.78
C THR A 25 -1.56 8.11 4.84
N SER A 26 -2.65 8.07 5.59
CA SER A 26 -2.95 6.99 6.53
C SER A 26 -3.73 5.89 5.83
N MET A 27 -3.28 4.65 5.99
CA MET A 27 -3.81 3.49 5.28
C MET A 27 -4.04 2.34 6.27
N TRP A 28 -5.06 1.54 5.97
CA TRP A 28 -5.35 0.33 6.73
C TRP A 28 -5.90 -0.77 5.82
N TYR A 29 -5.07 -1.78 5.58
CA TYR A 29 -5.41 -2.94 4.76
C TYR A 29 -5.81 -4.13 5.65
N ALA A 30 -6.96 -4.02 6.32
CA ALA A 30 -7.45 -5.06 7.22
C ALA A 30 -7.64 -6.44 6.55
N ASN A 31 -7.83 -6.45 5.23
CA ASN A 31 -8.13 -7.65 4.46
C ASN A 31 -7.05 -8.04 3.43
N HIS A 32 -5.96 -7.27 3.33
CA HIS A 32 -4.89 -7.53 2.38
C HIS A 32 -3.55 -7.44 3.07
N ILE A 33 -2.63 -8.30 2.65
CA ILE A 33 -1.20 -8.13 2.89
C ILE A 33 -0.65 -7.29 1.75
N GLU A 34 0.14 -6.28 2.07
CA GLU A 34 0.83 -5.43 1.08
C GLU A 34 2.35 -5.55 1.24
N ALA A 35 3.04 -5.84 0.14
CA ALA A 35 4.48 -5.71 0.04
C ALA A 35 4.83 -4.50 -0.84
N VAL A 36 5.69 -3.61 -0.34
CA VAL A 36 6.03 -2.35 -1.02
C VAL A 36 7.54 -2.22 -1.17
N LEU A 37 8.00 -2.08 -2.40
CA LEU A 37 9.40 -1.79 -2.73
C LEU A 37 9.53 -0.34 -3.17
N CYS A 38 10.33 0.46 -2.45
CA CYS A 38 10.68 1.80 -2.88
C CYS A 38 11.66 1.76 -4.05
N THR A 39 11.35 2.52 -5.09
CA THR A 39 12.16 2.65 -6.31
C THR A 39 12.77 4.03 -6.46
N GLU A 40 12.11 5.09 -5.99
CA GLU A 40 12.57 6.47 -6.04
C GLU A 40 12.05 7.25 -4.82
N GLY A 41 12.81 8.25 -4.36
CA GLY A 41 12.38 9.15 -3.29
C GLY A 41 12.62 8.65 -1.87
N GLU A 42 12.24 9.48 -0.90
CA GLU A 42 12.35 9.21 0.54
C GLU A 42 11.00 9.45 1.22
N ALA A 43 10.60 8.52 2.08
CA ALA A 43 9.40 8.65 2.90
C ALA A 43 9.63 8.09 4.31
N GLU A 44 8.90 8.63 5.28
CA GLU A 44 8.79 8.03 6.60
C GLU A 44 7.51 7.18 6.66
N LEU A 45 7.62 5.96 7.16
CA LEU A 45 6.51 5.07 7.48
C LEU A 45 6.38 5.01 9.00
N THR A 46 5.19 5.33 9.54
CA THR A 46 4.86 5.12 10.95
C THR A 46 3.90 3.96 11.08
N ASN A 47 4.22 3.00 11.96
CA ASN A 47 3.24 2.03 12.44
C ASN A 47 2.39 2.71 13.52
N ASP A 48 1.10 2.91 13.26
CA ASP A 48 0.23 3.69 14.14
C ASP A 48 -0.22 2.89 15.38
N GLU A 49 -0.01 1.56 15.39
CA GLU A 49 -0.29 0.72 16.55
C GLU A 49 0.84 0.78 17.59
N THR A 50 2.09 0.88 17.15
CA THR A 50 3.28 0.87 18.02
C THR A 50 3.94 2.24 18.20
N GLY A 51 3.70 3.16 17.26
CA GLY A 51 4.40 4.43 17.15
C GLY A 51 5.82 4.32 16.57
N GLU A 52 6.26 3.13 16.13
CA GLU A 52 7.57 2.94 15.52
C GLU A 52 7.62 3.62 14.14
N THR A 53 8.75 4.27 13.83
CA THR A 53 8.96 4.94 12.55
C THR A 53 10.16 4.40 11.81
N HIS A 54 10.02 4.28 10.49
CA HIS A 54 11.05 3.79 9.59
C HIS A 54 11.25 4.75 8.41
N TRP A 55 12.50 5.06 8.10
CA TRP A 55 12.85 5.77 6.88
C TRP A 55 12.96 4.79 5.73
N ILE A 56 12.27 5.10 4.64
CA ILE A 56 12.20 4.31 3.41
C ILE A 56 12.93 5.08 2.31
N SER A 57 13.84 4.40 1.63
CA SER A 57 14.66 4.95 0.53
C SER A 57 14.76 3.92 -0.61
N PRO A 58 15.29 4.26 -1.80
CA PRO A 58 15.32 3.34 -2.93
C PRO A 58 16.03 2.03 -2.58
N GLY A 59 15.36 0.90 -2.85
CA GLY A 59 15.81 -0.44 -2.49
C GLY A 59 15.30 -0.94 -1.14
N THR A 60 14.75 -0.08 -0.28
CA THR A 60 14.03 -0.51 0.92
C THR A 60 12.72 -1.18 0.52
N MET A 61 12.47 -2.36 1.09
CA MET A 61 11.19 -3.06 1.01
C MET A 61 10.60 -3.18 2.42
N TYR A 62 9.29 -2.95 2.53
CA TYR A 62 8.53 -3.24 3.74
C TYR A 62 7.33 -4.13 3.42
N LEU A 63 6.93 -4.93 4.41
CA LEU A 63 5.81 -5.86 4.32
C LEU A 63 4.83 -5.55 5.45
N LEU A 64 3.56 -5.41 5.11
CA LEU A 64 2.45 -5.19 6.03
C LEU A 64 1.61 -6.47 6.11
N ASP A 65 2.09 -7.44 6.88
CA ASP A 65 1.45 -8.75 7.06
C ASP A 65 0.66 -8.90 8.36
N GLY A 66 0.79 -7.95 9.29
CA GLY A 66 -0.01 -7.88 10.52
C GLY A 66 -1.28 -7.03 10.42
N HIS A 67 -1.59 -6.51 9.23
CA HIS A 67 -2.75 -5.63 8.96
C HIS A 67 -2.76 -4.36 9.81
N GLU A 68 -1.58 -3.82 10.11
CA GLU A 68 -1.40 -2.64 10.93
C GLU A 68 -1.89 -1.38 10.21
N ARG A 69 -2.45 -0.46 11.00
CA ARG A 69 -2.61 0.92 10.56
C ARG A 69 -1.25 1.55 10.45
N HIS A 70 -1.04 2.27 9.37
CA HIS A 70 0.21 2.95 9.15
C HIS A 70 0.00 4.25 8.39
N THR A 71 0.92 5.17 8.59
CA THR A 71 0.90 6.46 7.92
C THR A 71 2.22 6.68 7.20
N LEU A 72 2.12 6.98 5.90
CA LEU A 72 3.28 7.30 5.06
C LEU A 72 3.38 8.82 4.84
N ARG A 73 4.58 9.37 5.05
CA ARG A 73 4.90 10.79 4.88
C ARG A 73 6.09 10.95 3.91
N PRO A 74 5.82 11.18 2.61
CA PRO A 74 6.88 11.43 1.64
C PRO A 74 7.58 12.77 1.89
N LYS A 75 8.90 12.72 2.04
CA LYS A 75 9.77 13.90 2.12
C LYS A 75 10.09 14.45 0.73
N THR A 76 10.24 13.57 -0.25
CA THR A 76 10.31 13.86 -1.68
C THR A 76 9.22 13.08 -2.41
N ASP A 77 9.03 13.32 -3.71
CA ASP A 77 8.15 12.47 -4.51
C ASP A 77 8.65 11.03 -4.43
N PHE A 78 7.80 10.15 -3.91
CA PHE A 78 8.12 8.78 -3.57
C PHE A 78 7.43 7.86 -4.56
N ARG A 79 8.20 7.00 -5.24
CA ARG A 79 7.67 6.00 -6.16
C ARG A 79 7.97 4.60 -5.64
N CYS A 80 6.94 3.77 -5.58
CA CYS A 80 7.05 2.40 -5.15
C CYS A 80 6.30 1.44 -6.06
N VAL A 81 6.71 0.17 -5.97
CA VAL A 81 5.98 -0.96 -6.54
C VAL A 81 5.30 -1.69 -5.39
N CYS A 82 3.98 -1.85 -5.49
CA CYS A 82 3.14 -2.48 -4.48
C CYS A 82 2.57 -3.80 -5.00
N VAL A 83 2.60 -4.84 -4.17
CA VAL A 83 1.92 -6.12 -4.40
C VAL A 83 0.91 -6.35 -3.29
N PHE A 84 -0.34 -6.67 -3.66
CA PHE A 84 -1.37 -7.04 -2.69
C PHE A 84 -1.82 -8.48 -2.85
N ASN A 85 -2.07 -9.12 -1.71
CA ASN A 85 -2.71 -10.43 -1.59
C ASN A 85 -3.75 -10.42 -0.44
N PRO A 86 -5.04 -10.72 -0.70
CA PRO A 86 -5.66 -11.02 -2.00
C PRO A 86 -5.52 -9.86 -3.01
N PRO A 87 -5.70 -10.11 -4.33
CA PRO A 87 -5.55 -9.06 -5.33
C PRO A 87 -6.60 -7.97 -5.18
N VAL A 88 -6.17 -6.71 -5.31
CA VAL A 88 -7.06 -5.55 -5.41
C VAL A 88 -7.83 -5.60 -6.73
N THR A 89 -9.12 -5.27 -6.68
CA THR A 89 -10.02 -5.21 -7.85
C THR A 89 -9.90 -3.89 -8.60
N GLY A 90 -9.43 -2.85 -7.90
CA GLY A 90 -9.41 -1.47 -8.38
C GLY A 90 -10.75 -0.74 -8.23
N ARG A 91 -11.76 -1.41 -7.66
CA ARG A 91 -13.03 -0.79 -7.24
C ARG A 91 -13.05 -0.47 -5.75
N GLU A 92 -12.01 -0.89 -5.03
CA GLU A 92 -11.85 -0.65 -3.61
C GLU A 92 -11.45 0.81 -3.41
N ASP A 93 -12.22 1.48 -2.56
CA ASP A 93 -11.95 2.80 -2.00
C ASP A 93 -12.10 2.67 -0.48
N HIS A 94 -11.57 3.63 0.27
CA HIS A 94 -11.72 3.65 1.71
C HIS A 94 -13.20 3.73 2.09
N ASP A 95 -13.65 2.80 2.93
CA ASP A 95 -14.99 2.88 3.50
C ASP A 95 -15.07 3.94 4.62
N GLU A 96 -16.25 4.07 5.24
CA GLU A 96 -16.49 5.02 6.34
C GLU A 96 -15.59 4.83 7.58
N ASN A 97 -14.90 3.68 7.67
CA ASN A 97 -13.96 3.34 8.74
C ASN A 97 -12.49 3.41 8.28
N GLY A 98 -12.23 3.86 7.04
CA GLY A 98 -10.90 3.96 6.45
C GLY A 98 -10.34 2.62 5.96
N VAL A 99 -11.14 1.56 5.93
CA VAL A 99 -10.75 0.20 5.52
C VAL A 99 -10.81 0.06 4.01
N TYR A 100 -9.87 -0.69 3.44
CA TYR A 100 -10.03 -1.27 2.10
C TYR A 100 -10.86 -2.56 2.19
N PRO A 101 -12.15 -2.55 1.76
CA PRO A 101 -12.99 -3.73 1.83
C PRO A 101 -12.49 -4.78 0.83
N LEU A 102 -12.54 -6.06 1.20
CA LEU A 102 -12.22 -7.11 0.25
C LEU A 102 -13.35 -7.23 -0.79
N LEU A 103 -13.11 -6.76 -2.00
CA LEU A 103 -13.99 -7.02 -3.13
C LEU A 103 -13.47 -8.21 -3.93
N THR A 104 -14.37 -9.08 -4.35
CA THR A 104 -14.04 -10.21 -5.24
C THR A 104 -14.57 -9.95 -6.65
N GLU A 105 -13.84 -10.44 -7.64
CA GLU A 105 -14.39 -10.53 -9.00
C GLU A 105 -15.38 -11.70 -9.05
N GLU A 106 -16.46 -11.53 -9.83
CA GLU A 106 -17.38 -12.62 -10.08
C GLU A 106 -16.66 -13.77 -10.83
N ALA A 107 -17.07 -15.00 -10.52
CA ALA A 107 -16.43 -16.23 -11.00
C ALA A 107 -16.47 -16.36 -12.53
#